data_AF-A0A0R0BK74-F1
#
_entry.id   AF-A0A0R0BK74-F1
#
_cell.length_a   1.000
_cell.length_b   1.000
_cell.length_c   1.000
_cell.angle_alpha   90.00
_cell.angle_beta   90.00
_cell.angle_gamma   90.00
#
_symmetry.space_group_name_H-M   'P 1'
#
loop_
_entity.id
_entity.type
_entity.pdbx_description
1 polymer ?
#
loop_
_entity_poly.entity_id
_entity_poly.type
_entity_poly.pdbx_seq_one_letter_code
_entity_poly.pdbx_strand_id
1 'polypeptide(L)'
;MAAAGLTAAALAASFLWQPKPPRRPEPAATPLGWRAQVELLGGDGVAGDAVGPGPRSRFSDPWGVALDAGGTLYVADAGDNNRILRRWLDGDFRLLAGGREGFADGLGGAAAFNTPSG
;
A
#
# COMPACT_ATOMS: atom_id res chain seq x y z
N MET A 1 -19.91 38.57 -35.05
CA MET A 1 -20.67 37.33 -35.36
C MET A 1 -19.78 36.08 -35.54
N ALA A 2 -18.46 36.18 -35.71
CA ALA A 2 -17.60 34.99 -35.97
C ALA A 2 -17.00 34.30 -34.71
N ALA A 3 -16.95 34.95 -33.55
CA ALA A 3 -16.28 34.40 -32.36
C ALA A 3 -17.13 33.37 -31.58
N ALA A 4 -18.47 33.46 -31.62
CA ALA A 4 -19.36 32.58 -30.86
C ALA A 4 -19.48 31.15 -31.45
N GLY A 5 -19.24 30.98 -32.76
CA GLY A 5 -19.34 29.67 -33.42
C GLY A 5 -18.19 28.72 -33.09
N LEU A 6 -16.98 29.24 -32.87
CA LEU A 6 -15.80 28.44 -32.55
C LEU A 6 -15.86 27.85 -31.13
N THR A 7 -16.41 28.59 -30.16
CA THR A 7 -16.54 28.11 -28.77
C THR A 7 -17.61 27.03 -28.64
N ALA A 8 -18.74 27.17 -29.35
CA ALA A 8 -19.80 26.16 -29.37
C ALA A 8 -19.34 24.84 -30.02
N ALA A 9 -18.55 24.92 -31.10
CA ALA A 9 -17.97 23.75 -31.76
C ALA A 9 -16.94 23.03 -30.87
N ALA A 10 -16.10 23.76 -30.14
CA ALA A 10 -15.13 23.18 -29.20
C ALA A 10 -15.80 22.49 -28.00
N LEU A 11 -16.88 23.08 -27.46
CA LEU A 11 -17.71 22.45 -26.44
C LEU A 11 -18.37 21.17 -26.97
N ALA A 12 -18.99 21.22 -28.16
CA ALA A 12 -19.61 20.05 -28.77
C ALA A 12 -18.59 18.92 -29.03
N ALA A 13 -17.35 19.27 -29.43
CA ALA A 13 -16.28 18.29 -29.65
C ALA A 13 -15.91 17.50 -28.39
N SER A 14 -15.96 18.12 -27.20
CA SER A 14 -15.74 17.41 -25.93
C SER A 14 -16.84 16.40 -25.55
N PHE A 15 -18.05 16.55 -26.11
CA PHE A 15 -19.15 15.59 -25.92
C PHE A 15 -19.20 14.51 -27.00
N LEU A 16 -18.66 14.80 -28.20
CA LEU A 16 -18.69 13.90 -29.35
C LEU A 16 -17.44 13.01 -29.44
N TRP A 17 -16.34 13.41 -28.82
CA TRP A 17 -15.11 12.63 -28.76
C TRP A 17 -14.69 12.40 -27.31
N GLN A 18 -14.89 11.18 -26.82
CA GLN A 18 -14.32 10.70 -25.57
C GLN A 18 -13.27 9.64 -25.94
N PRO A 19 -11.97 9.87 -25.66
CA PRO A 19 -10.97 8.83 -25.90
C PRO A 19 -11.35 7.60 -25.09
N LYS A 20 -11.55 6.47 -25.76
CA LYS A 20 -11.82 5.21 -25.07
C LYS A 20 -10.62 4.94 -24.14
N PRO A 21 -10.83 4.82 -22.83
CA PRO A 21 -9.72 4.52 -21.93
C PRO A 21 -9.05 3.22 -22.39
N PRO A 22 -7.72 3.11 -22.29
CA PRO A 22 -7.03 1.88 -22.64
C PRO A 22 -7.68 0.73 -21.87
N ARG A 23 -7.94 -0.39 -22.55
CA ARG A 23 -8.40 -1.60 -21.87
C ARG A 23 -7.35 -1.95 -20.83
N ARG A 24 -7.73 -1.94 -19.55
CA ARG A 24 -6.90 -2.59 -18.54
C ARG A 24 -6.80 -4.06 -18.94
N PRO A 25 -5.62 -4.68 -18.84
CA PRO A 25 -5.52 -6.13 -18.98
C PRO A 25 -6.57 -6.76 -18.06
N GLU A 26 -7.45 -7.59 -18.62
CA GLU A 26 -8.30 -8.41 -17.79
C GLU A 26 -7.38 -9.32 -16.96
N PRO A 27 -7.57 -9.39 -15.63
CA PRO A 27 -6.87 -10.39 -14.83
C PRO A 27 -7.11 -11.76 -15.44
N ALA A 28 -6.04 -12.54 -15.61
CA ALA A 28 -6.19 -13.92 -16.04
C ALA A 28 -7.13 -14.65 -15.06
N ALA A 29 -8.10 -15.40 -15.58
CA ALA A 29 -8.97 -16.23 -14.74
C ALA A 29 -8.11 -17.17 -13.89
N THR A 30 -8.41 -17.27 -12.59
CA THR A 30 -7.71 -18.20 -11.71
C THR A 30 -7.93 -19.62 -12.21
N PRO A 31 -6.87 -20.38 -12.52
CA PRO A 31 -7.01 -21.76 -12.97
C PRO A 31 -7.73 -22.60 -11.92
N LEU A 32 -8.78 -23.32 -12.32
CA LEU A 32 -9.39 -24.34 -11.46
C LEU A 32 -8.35 -25.43 -11.15
N GLY A 33 -8.30 -25.88 -9.90
CA GLY A 33 -7.31 -26.87 -9.45
C GLY A 33 -5.90 -26.32 -9.23
N TRP A 34 -5.73 -24.99 -9.18
CA TRP A 34 -4.47 -24.39 -8.75
C TRP A 34 -4.07 -24.88 -7.34
N ARG A 35 -2.78 -25.08 -7.14
CA ARG A 35 -2.22 -25.38 -5.81
C ARG A 35 -1.74 -24.09 -5.20
N ALA A 36 -2.34 -23.68 -4.09
CA ALA A 36 -1.85 -22.55 -3.32
C ALA A 36 -0.46 -22.86 -2.77
N GLN A 37 0.43 -21.86 -2.85
CA GLN A 37 1.70 -21.84 -2.13
C GLN A 37 1.59 -20.79 -1.03
N VAL A 38 2.01 -21.14 0.18
CA VAL A 38 2.02 -20.24 1.33
C VAL A 38 3.47 -20.12 1.80
N GLU A 39 3.94 -18.89 1.93
CA GLU A 39 5.26 -18.57 2.47
C GLU A 39 5.11 -17.61 3.64
N LEU A 40 5.83 -17.88 4.73
CA LEU A 40 5.90 -16.99 5.87
C LEU A 40 6.87 -15.84 5.57
N LEU A 41 6.32 -14.66 5.26
CA LEU A 41 7.14 -13.47 5.00
C LEU A 41 7.61 -12.76 6.27
N GLY A 42 6.84 -12.86 7.35
CA GLY A 42 7.03 -12.12 8.59
C GLY A 42 6.23 -12.70 9.74
N GLY A 43 6.82 -12.69 10.95
CA GLY A 43 6.13 -13.11 12.17
C GLY A 43 6.66 -14.44 12.70
N ASP A 44 6.68 -14.58 14.03
CA ASP A 44 6.85 -15.86 14.73
C ASP A 44 5.57 -16.31 15.46
N GLY A 45 4.46 -15.59 15.26
CA GLY A 45 3.18 -15.83 15.93
C GLY A 45 3.08 -15.25 17.34
N VAL A 46 4.10 -14.56 17.83
CA VAL A 46 4.10 -13.90 19.15
C VAL A 46 4.00 -12.40 18.97
N ALA A 47 3.06 -11.77 19.69
CA ALA A 47 2.93 -10.32 19.69
C ALA A 47 4.21 -9.65 20.20
N GLY A 48 4.59 -8.52 19.59
CA GLY A 48 5.77 -7.75 20.01
C GLY A 48 6.24 -6.78 18.94
N ASP A 49 7.39 -6.16 19.17
CA ASP A 49 7.91 -5.06 18.35
C ASP A 49 9.25 -5.38 17.66
N ALA A 50 9.76 -6.61 17.79
CA ALA A 50 11.02 -7.02 17.20
C ALA A 50 11.03 -6.84 15.66
N VAL A 51 12.12 -6.30 15.13
CA VAL A 51 12.35 -6.10 13.68
C VAL A 51 13.63 -6.82 13.26
N GLY A 52 13.77 -7.11 11.97
CA GLY A 52 14.89 -7.86 11.40
C GLY A 52 14.40 -8.89 10.38
N PRO A 53 15.04 -10.06 10.27
CA PRO A 53 14.60 -11.10 9.35
C PRO A 53 13.12 -11.44 9.54
N GLY A 54 12.38 -11.60 8.44
CA GLY A 54 10.94 -11.89 8.44
C GLY A 54 10.48 -12.86 9.53
N PRO A 55 10.97 -14.12 9.56
CA PRO A 55 10.55 -15.13 10.54
C PRO A 55 10.89 -14.82 12.01
N ARG A 56 11.65 -13.76 12.29
CA ARG A 56 12.00 -13.31 13.65
C ARG A 56 11.40 -11.94 13.99
N SER A 57 10.73 -11.31 13.03
CA SER A 57 10.02 -10.05 13.28
C SER A 57 8.73 -10.34 14.03
N ARG A 58 8.29 -9.38 14.85
CA ARG A 58 7.05 -9.45 15.61
C ARG A 58 6.20 -8.22 15.32
N PHE A 59 4.90 -8.44 15.39
CA PHE A 59 3.87 -7.44 15.14
C PHE A 59 2.93 -7.44 16.33
N SER A 60 2.33 -6.31 16.67
CA SER A 60 1.32 -6.23 17.72
C SER A 60 -0.04 -6.53 17.12
N ASP A 61 -0.42 -5.77 16.10
CA ASP A 61 -1.71 -5.90 15.42
C ASP A 61 -1.57 -5.45 13.96
N PRO A 62 -1.08 -6.31 13.04
CA PRO A 62 -0.85 -5.92 11.65
C PRO A 62 -2.17 -5.88 10.87
N TRP A 63 -2.64 -4.69 10.47
CA TRP A 63 -3.94 -4.49 9.81
C TRP A 63 -3.85 -4.38 8.29
N GLY A 64 -2.94 -3.54 7.81
CA GLY A 64 -2.85 -3.15 6.39
C GLY A 64 -1.53 -3.56 5.76
N VAL A 65 -1.58 -3.96 4.49
CA VAL A 65 -0.39 -4.26 3.69
C VAL A 65 -0.44 -3.62 2.31
N ALA A 66 0.71 -3.15 1.82
CA ALA A 66 0.85 -2.59 0.48
C ALA A 66 2.18 -3.02 -0.16
N LEU A 67 2.21 -3.11 -1.49
CA LEU A 67 3.42 -3.39 -2.27
C LEU A 67 3.73 -2.21 -3.19
N ASP A 68 5.00 -1.81 -3.29
CA ASP A 68 5.45 -0.92 -4.35
C ASP A 68 5.77 -1.69 -5.65
N ALA A 69 6.07 -0.96 -6.74
CA ALA A 69 6.44 -1.54 -8.02
C ALA A 69 7.79 -2.30 -8.00
N GLY A 70 8.63 -2.06 -6.98
CA GLY A 70 9.90 -2.75 -6.76
C GLY A 70 9.77 -4.02 -5.90
N GLY A 71 8.58 -4.32 -5.38
CA GLY A 71 8.32 -5.46 -4.51
C GLY A 71 8.61 -5.20 -3.02
N THR A 72 8.81 -3.95 -2.61
CA THR A 72 8.88 -3.59 -1.18
C THR A 72 7.50 -3.77 -0.55
N LEU A 73 7.42 -4.55 0.52
CA LEU A 73 6.21 -4.73 1.31
C LEU A 73 6.17 -3.69 2.43
N TYR A 74 5.02 -3.06 2.62
CA TYR A 74 4.73 -2.15 3.72
C TYR A 74 3.64 -2.76 4.58
N VAL A 75 3.79 -2.64 5.90
CA VAL A 75 2.84 -3.18 6.89
C VAL A 75 2.47 -2.09 7.88
N ALA A 76 1.18 -1.86 8.06
CA ALA A 76 0.64 -1.06 9.15
C ALA A 76 0.51 -1.95 10.39
N ASP A 77 1.44 -1.79 11.33
CA ASP A 77 1.53 -2.55 12.58
C ASP A 77 0.93 -1.68 13.70
N ALA A 78 -0.36 -1.92 13.95
CA ALA A 78 -1.21 -1.19 14.88
C ALA A 78 -1.05 -1.71 16.31
N GLY A 79 -2.13 -1.63 17.09
CA GLY A 79 -2.14 -2.05 18.49
C GLY A 79 -1.14 -1.25 19.31
N ASP A 80 -0.28 -1.94 20.05
CA ASP A 80 0.71 -1.33 20.93
C ASP A 80 1.87 -0.69 20.13
N ASN A 81 2.08 -1.09 18.86
CA ASN A 81 3.25 -0.71 18.09
C ASN A 81 3.11 0.63 17.34
N ASN A 82 1.89 0.99 16.91
CA ASN A 82 1.56 2.25 16.21
C ASN A 82 2.61 2.71 15.17
N ARG A 83 2.96 1.83 14.23
CA ARG A 83 4.08 2.05 13.30
C ARG A 83 3.81 1.52 11.90
N ILE A 84 4.54 2.03 10.93
CA ILE A 84 4.63 1.48 9.59
C ILE A 84 5.99 0.80 9.44
N LEU A 85 5.98 -0.47 9.07
CA LEU A 85 7.17 -1.25 8.75
C LEU A 85 7.31 -1.37 7.23
N ARG A 86 8.54 -1.50 6.76
CA ARG A 86 8.86 -1.92 5.38
C ARG A 86 9.70 -3.19 5.40
N ARG A 87 9.48 -4.10 4.46
CA ARG A 87 10.32 -5.26 4.16
C ARG A 87 10.95 -5.08 2.79
N TRP A 88 12.27 -5.00 2.76
CA TRP A 88 13.03 -4.87 1.51
C TRP A 88 13.22 -6.24 0.84
N LEU A 89 13.88 -6.27 -0.32
CA LEU A 89 14.19 -7.49 -1.06
C LEU A 89 15.18 -8.43 -0.32
N ASP A 90 15.85 -7.93 0.72
CA ASP A 90 16.69 -8.72 1.63
C ASP A 90 15.86 -9.58 2.62
N GLY A 91 14.56 -9.33 2.69
CA GLY A 91 13.64 -10.03 3.57
C GLY A 91 13.57 -9.50 5.01
N ASP A 92 14.25 -8.40 5.30
CA ASP A 92 14.26 -7.77 6.61
C ASP A 92 13.16 -6.73 6.74
N PHE A 93 12.40 -6.78 7.84
CA PHE A 93 11.56 -5.69 8.29
C PHE A 93 12.38 -4.60 8.98
N ARG A 94 12.07 -3.35 8.66
CA ARG A 94 12.64 -2.15 9.28
C ARG A 94 11.54 -1.14 9.55
N LEU A 95 11.69 -0.36 10.62
CA LEU A 95 10.83 0.80 10.88
C LEU A 95 10.93 1.76 9.71
N LEU A 96 9.78 2.08 9.11
CA LEU A 96 9.68 3.17 8.15
C LEU A 96 9.28 4.47 8.85
N ALA A 97 8.23 4.43 9.67
CA ALA A 97 7.71 5.58 10.40
C ALA A 97 6.90 5.18 11.63
N GLY A 98 6.71 6.10 12.57
CA GLY A 98 5.88 5.88 13.76
C GLY A 98 6.64 5.15 14.89
N GLY A 99 5.89 4.46 15.74
CA GLY A 99 6.41 3.79 16.94
C GLY A 99 5.87 4.37 18.25
N ARG A 100 4.97 5.35 18.17
CA ARG A 100 4.16 5.82 19.31
C ARG A 100 2.76 6.16 18.85
N GLU A 101 1.82 6.01 19.78
CA GLU A 101 0.46 6.49 19.58
C GLU A 101 0.42 8.02 19.45
N GLY A 102 -0.31 8.56 18.47
CA GLY A 102 -0.53 10.01 18.33
C GLY A 102 -0.80 10.49 16.90
N PHE A 103 -0.67 11.81 16.71
CA PHE A 103 -0.99 12.52 15.46
C PHE A 103 0.12 13.49 15.04
N ALA A 104 1.38 13.14 15.35
CA ALA A 104 2.52 14.00 15.09
C ALA A 104 3.09 13.72 13.70
N ASP A 105 3.36 14.78 12.95
CA ASP A 105 4.14 14.70 11.72
C ASP A 105 5.65 14.60 12.03
N GLY A 106 6.41 14.09 11.07
CA GLY A 106 7.86 14.04 11.17
C GLY A 106 8.48 12.99 10.25
N LEU A 107 9.81 12.98 10.20
CA LEU A 107 10.57 11.97 9.46
C LEU A 107 10.73 10.70 10.31
N GLY A 108 10.38 9.54 9.73
CA GLY A 108 10.59 8.25 10.35
C GLY A 108 9.94 8.12 11.73
N GLY A 109 10.72 7.72 12.73
CA GLY A 109 10.24 7.55 14.11
C GLY A 109 9.83 8.84 14.83
N ALA A 110 10.01 10.01 14.21
CA ALA A 110 9.48 11.27 14.75
C ALA A 110 7.95 11.37 14.55
N ALA A 111 7.42 10.74 13.50
CA ALA A 111 5.98 10.66 13.26
C ALA A 111 5.27 9.84 14.35
N ALA A 112 3.98 10.07 14.54
CA ALA A 112 3.13 9.27 15.41
C ALA A 112 1.83 8.92 14.69
N PHE A 113 1.31 7.72 14.95
CA PHE A 113 0.06 7.24 14.40
C PHE A 113 -0.84 6.78 15.53
N ASN A 114 -2.15 6.81 15.33
CA ASN A 114 -3.09 6.15 16.23
C ASN A 114 -3.75 5.03 15.44
N THR A 115 -3.45 3.78 15.80
CA THR A 115 -4.06 2.57 15.22
C THR A 115 -4.07 2.56 13.67
N PRO A 116 -2.90 2.66 13.00
CA PRO A 116 -2.83 2.69 11.54
C PRO A 116 -3.36 1.39 10.94
N SER A 117 -4.41 1.48 10.11
CA SER A 117 -5.15 0.31 9.64
C SER A 117 -5.01 0.03 8.14
N GLY A 118 -4.79 1.06 7.31
CA GLY A 118 -4.56 0.92 5.87
C GLY A 118 -5.80 0.66 5.03
#